data_AF-W7ULT3-F1
#
_entry.id   AF-W7ULT3-F1
#
_cell.length_a   1.000
_cell.length_b   1.000
_cell.length_c   1.000
_cell.angle_alpha   90.00
_cell.angle_beta   90.00
_cell.angle_gamma   90.00
#
_symmetry.space_group_name_H-M   'P 1'
#
loop_
_entity.id
_entity.type
_entity.pdbx_description
1 polymer ?
#
loop_
_entity_poly.entity_id
_entity_poly.type
_entity_poly.pdbx_seq_one_letter_code
_entity_poly.pdbx_strand_id
1 'polypeptide(L)'
;MTEYLTNYMKYVQERLEKCTGAEELGEIMAEHKDKIAFMQHERIVHFLVTMMFALILAIFIAVLVFTSNIPVLILVTMILVLLMFYIKHYYFLENTVQKMYRVYDDILEKQKKLKETSE
;
A
#
# COMPACT_ATOMS: atom_id res chain seq x y z
N MET A 1 -2.94 10.08 7.41
CA MET A 1 -2.45 8.70 7.25
C MET A 1 -0.93 8.64 7.05
N THR A 2 -0.33 9.51 6.24
CA THR A 2 1.13 9.67 6.07
C THR A 2 1.89 9.87 7.37
N GLU A 3 1.40 10.78 8.22
CA GLU A 3 2.05 11.13 9.48
C GLU A 3 2.03 9.98 10.49
N TYR A 4 0.90 9.27 10.59
CA TYR A 4 0.76 8.09 11.44
C TYR A 4 1.75 6.98 11.05
N LEU A 5 1.85 6.68 9.77
CA LEU A 5 2.71 5.61 9.28
C LEU A 5 4.19 5.97 9.40
N THR A 6 4.53 7.25 9.20
CA THR A 6 5.89 7.76 9.40
C THR A 6 6.28 7.74 10.88
N ASN A 7 5.38 8.16 11.78
CA ASN A 7 5.59 8.08 13.22
C ASN A 7 5.69 6.63 13.70
N TYR A 8 4.88 5.72 13.14
CA TYR A 8 4.99 4.30 13.40
C TYR A 8 6.35 3.73 12.94
N MET A 9 6.78 4.02 11.70
CA MET A 9 8.08 3.57 11.21
C MET A 9 9.24 4.11 12.07
N LYS A 10 9.16 5.38 12.49
CA LYS A 10 10.15 5.99 13.38
C LYS A 10 10.15 5.32 14.76
N TYR A 11 8.97 5.05 15.32
CA TYR A 11 8.81 4.33 16.58
C TYR A 11 9.37 2.90 16.51
N VAL A 12 9.12 2.19 15.41
CA VAL A 12 9.68 0.84 15.17
C VAL A 12 11.19 0.90 15.05
N GLN A 13 11.76 1.85 14.30
CA GLN A 13 13.22 2.03 14.22
C GLN A 13 13.84 2.37 15.57
N GLU A 14 13.20 3.23 16.36
CA GLU A 14 13.71 3.65 17.67
C GLU A 14 13.65 2.50 18.70
N ARG A 15 12.59 1.67 18.65
CA ARG A 15 12.52 0.41 19.41
C ARG A 15 13.54 -0.60 18.91
N LEU A 16 13.71 -0.71 17.59
CA LEU A 16 14.69 -1.58 16.98
C LEU A 16 16.09 -1.23 17.45
N GLU A 17 16.49 0.05 17.48
CA GLU A 17 17.81 0.50 17.94
C GLU A 17 18.08 0.12 19.41
N LYS A 18 17.09 0.28 20.29
CA LYS A 18 17.20 -0.02 21.73
C LYS A 18 17.11 -1.51 22.06
N CYS A 19 16.57 -2.34 21.16
CA CYS A 19 16.47 -3.80 21.37
C CYS A 19 17.84 -4.48 21.33
N THR A 20 18.14 -5.21 22.40
CA THR A 20 19.29 -6.13 22.55
C THR A 20 18.87 -7.61 22.63
N GLY A 21 17.59 -7.91 22.84
CA GLY A 21 17.05 -9.26 22.93
C GLY A 21 16.51 -9.80 21.60
N ALA A 22 16.85 -11.05 21.26
CA ALA A 22 16.38 -11.72 20.05
C ALA A 22 14.85 -12.00 20.05
N GLU A 23 14.24 -12.11 21.23
CA GLU A 23 12.81 -12.39 21.41
C GLU A 23 11.95 -11.13 21.13
N GLU A 24 12.34 -9.97 21.69
CA GLU A 24 11.68 -8.68 21.44
C GLU A 24 11.78 -8.27 19.95
N LEU A 25 12.89 -8.61 19.29
CA LEU A 25 13.04 -8.41 17.85
C LEU A 25 12.06 -9.26 17.03
N GLY A 26 11.77 -10.48 17.50
CA GLY A 26 10.77 -11.36 16.89
C GLY A 26 9.35 -10.79 16.99
N GLU A 27 8.99 -10.23 18.14
CA GLU A 27 7.69 -9.57 18.34
C GLU A 27 7.52 -8.34 17.45
N ILE A 28 8.54 -7.47 17.37
CA ILE A 28 8.52 -6.28 16.50
C ILE A 28 8.38 -6.70 15.03
N MET A 29 9.07 -7.76 14.62
CA MET A 29 9.00 -8.29 13.27
C MET A 29 7.60 -8.85 12.96
N ALA A 30 6.95 -9.53 13.90
CA ALA A 30 5.60 -10.04 13.74
C ALA A 30 4.59 -8.90 13.57
N GLU A 31 4.62 -7.89 14.45
CA GLU A 31 3.72 -6.72 14.35
C GLU A 31 3.91 -5.96 13.03
N HIS A 32 5.15 -5.80 12.57
CA HIS A 32 5.45 -5.12 11.30
C HIS A 32 4.96 -5.92 10.09
N LYS A 33 5.09 -7.25 10.11
CA LYS A 33 4.55 -8.14 9.06
C LYS A 33 3.02 -8.04 8.98
N ASP A 34 2.33 -8.04 10.12
CA ASP A 34 0.87 -7.88 10.14
C ASP A 34 0.45 -6.56 9.49
N LYS A 35 1.13 -5.46 9.83
CA LYS A 35 0.87 -4.15 9.20
C LYS A 35 1.17 -4.13 7.71
N ILE A 36 2.24 -4.78 7.26
CA ILE A 36 2.50 -4.95 5.82
C ILE A 36 1.33 -5.69 5.15
N ALA A 37 0.82 -6.76 5.77
CA ALA A 37 -0.29 -7.54 5.24
C ALA A 37 -1.58 -6.71 5.14
N PHE A 38 -1.90 -5.88 6.15
CA PHE A 38 -3.04 -4.95 6.08
C PHE A 38 -2.91 -3.97 4.91
N MET A 39 -1.73 -3.39 4.70
CA MET A 39 -1.50 -2.45 3.60
C MET A 39 -1.52 -3.15 2.23
N GLN A 40 -1.08 -4.41 2.14
CA GLN A 40 -1.23 -5.22 0.93
C GLN A 40 -2.70 -5.49 0.63
N HIS A 41 -3.51 -5.84 1.64
CA HIS A 41 -4.93 -6.07 1.49
C HIS A 41 -5.64 -4.83 0.94
N GLU A 42 -5.36 -3.64 1.50
CA GLU A 42 -5.94 -2.38 1.02
C GLU A 42 -5.58 -2.12 -0.45
N ARG A 43 -4.34 -2.42 -0.85
CA ARG A 43 -3.90 -2.27 -2.25
C ARG A 43 -4.65 -3.20 -3.21
N ILE A 44 -4.88 -4.45 -2.81
CA ILE A 44 -5.63 -5.44 -3.60
C ILE A 44 -7.08 -4.98 -3.78
N VAL A 45 -7.72 -4.53 -2.69
CA VAL A 45 -9.09 -3.99 -2.75
C VAL A 45 -9.14 -2.77 -3.66
N HIS A 46 -8.17 -1.85 -3.54
CA HIS A 46 -8.14 -0.66 -4.38
C HIS A 46 -7.93 -1.00 -5.86
N PHE A 47 -7.07 -1.97 -6.16
CA PHE A 47 -6.87 -2.49 -7.51
C PHE A 47 -8.17 -3.08 -8.08
N LEU A 48 -8.85 -3.93 -7.32
CA LEU A 48 -10.10 -4.57 -7.72
C LEU A 48 -11.17 -3.53 -8.06
N VAL A 49 -11.35 -2.55 -7.18
CA VAL A 49 -12.34 -1.48 -7.38
C VAL A 49 -11.98 -0.63 -8.61
N THR A 50 -10.70 -0.27 -8.78
CA THR A 50 -10.21 0.49 -9.95
C THR A 50 -10.43 -0.28 -11.25
N MET A 51 -10.15 -1.59 -11.25
CA MET A 51 -10.35 -2.47 -12.40
C MET A 51 -11.84 -2.54 -12.78
N MET A 52 -12.73 -2.65 -11.80
CA MET A 52 -14.17 -2.63 -12.04
C MET A 52 -14.63 -1.31 -12.68
N PHE A 53 -14.15 -0.16 -12.18
CA PHE A 53 -14.44 1.14 -12.80
C PHE A 53 -13.89 1.25 -14.22
N ALA A 54 -12.70 0.71 -14.48
CA ALA A 54 -12.12 0.68 -15.83
C ALA A 54 -12.96 -0.16 -16.80
N LEU A 55 -13.48 -1.31 -16.37
CA LEU A 55 -14.39 -2.13 -17.17
C LEU A 55 -15.71 -1.42 -17.46
N ILE A 56 -16.29 -0.78 -16.43
CA ILE A 56 -17.52 0.01 -16.59
C ILE A 56 -17.29 1.16 -17.57
N LEU A 57 -16.17 1.88 -17.44
CA LEU A 57 -15.77 2.95 -18.34
C LEU A 57 -15.65 2.44 -19.79
N ALA A 58 -15.03 1.28 -20.01
CA ALA A 58 -14.90 0.70 -21.35
C ALA A 58 -16.27 0.41 -21.99
N ILE A 59 -17.22 -0.10 -21.21
CA ILE A 59 -18.60 -0.33 -21.68
C ILE A 59 -19.27 1.00 -22.06
N PHE A 60 -19.16 2.02 -21.20
CA PHE A 60 -19.77 3.33 -21.48
C PHE A 60 -19.14 4.04 -22.69
N ILE A 61 -17.83 3.89 -22.88
CA ILE A 61 -17.13 4.38 -24.08
C ILE A 61 -17.69 3.68 -25.33
N ALA A 62 -17.85 2.34 -25.29
CA ALA A 62 -18.44 1.60 -26.40
C ALA A 62 -19.86 2.09 -26.73
N VAL A 63 -20.70 2.28 -25.71
CA VAL A 63 -22.07 2.83 -25.88
C VAL A 63 -22.05 4.23 -26.48
N LEU A 64 -21.12 5.10 -26.07
CA LEU A 64 -20.98 6.46 -26.58
C LEU A 64 -20.66 6.49 -28.07
N VAL A 65 -19.83 5.55 -28.55
CA VAL A 65 -19.48 5.42 -29.97
C VAL A 65 -20.70 5.07 -30.83
N PHE A 66 -21.59 4.18 -30.35
CA PHE A 66 -22.80 3.80 -31.09
C PHE A 66 -23.95 4.79 -30.92
N THR A 67 -24.04 5.45 -29.77
CA THR A 67 -25.14 6.34 -29.45
C THR A 67 -24.57 7.66 -28.91
N SER A 68 -24.48 8.66 -29.79
CA SER A 68 -23.98 10.01 -29.46
C SER A 68 -24.91 10.76 -28.51
N ASN A 69 -24.89 10.35 -27.23
CA ASN A 69 -25.70 10.91 -26.15
C ASN A 69 -24.86 11.80 -25.24
N ILE A 70 -25.19 13.09 -25.19
CA ILE A 70 -24.53 14.06 -24.30
C ILE A 70 -24.57 13.64 -22.81
N PRO A 71 -25.68 13.09 -22.26
CA PRO A 71 -25.69 12.63 -20.87
C PRO A 71 -24.66 11.52 -20.57
N VAL A 72 -24.44 10.61 -21.53
CA VAL A 72 -23.46 9.52 -21.38
C VAL A 72 -22.03 10.08 -21.37
N LEU A 73 -21.76 11.12 -22.17
CA LEU A 73 -20.46 11.79 -22.20
C LEU A 73 -20.10 12.43 -20.84
N ILE A 74 -21.06 13.07 -20.18
CA ILE A 74 -20.86 13.64 -18.84
C ILE A 74 -20.52 12.52 -17.85
N LEU A 75 -21.26 11.41 -17.88
CA LEU A 75 -21.04 10.26 -17.01
C LEU A 75 -19.64 9.65 -17.21
N VAL A 76 -19.23 9.43 -18.45
CA VAL A 76 -17.88 8.96 -18.81
C VAL A 76 -16.80 9.90 -18.26
N THR A 77 -17.01 11.21 -18.38
CA THR A 77 -16.06 12.22 -17.88
C THR A 77 -15.95 12.15 -16.34
N MET A 78 -17.07 11.99 -15.63
CA MET A 78 -17.04 11.83 -14.17
C MET A 78 -16.30 10.54 -13.75
N ILE A 79 -16.53 9.42 -14.45
CA ILE A 79 -15.84 8.16 -14.18
C ILE A 79 -14.33 8.30 -14.45
N LEU A 80 -13.92 9.00 -15.51
CA LEU A 80 -12.51 9.28 -15.81
C LEU A 80 -11.81 10.05 -14.69
N VAL A 81 -12.45 11.12 -14.18
CA VAL A 81 -11.91 11.90 -13.05
C VAL A 81 -11.77 11.00 -11.83
N LEU A 82 -12.78 10.19 -11.53
CA LEU A 82 -12.73 9.24 -10.43
C LEU A 82 -11.56 8.27 -10.60
N LEU A 83 -11.39 7.69 -11.79
CA LEU A 83 -10.31 6.75 -12.11
C LEU A 83 -8.92 7.38 -11.88
N MET A 84 -8.74 8.66 -12.26
CA MET A 84 -7.50 9.39 -12.00
C MET A 84 -7.20 9.49 -10.49
N PHE A 85 -8.21 9.82 -9.68
CA PHE A 85 -8.06 9.86 -8.22
C PHE A 85 -7.71 8.49 -7.63
N TYR A 86 -8.36 7.42 -8.11
CA TYR A 86 -8.08 6.05 -7.69
C TYR A 86 -6.65 5.61 -8.06
N ILE A 87 -6.19 5.90 -9.28
CA ILE A 87 -4.82 5.61 -9.70
C ILE A 87 -3.81 6.34 -8.80
N LYS A 88 -4.03 7.62 -8.51
CA LYS A 88 -3.17 8.39 -7.61
C LYS A 88 -3.11 7.76 -6.21
N HIS A 89 -4.25 7.34 -5.68
CA HIS A 89 -4.31 6.70 -4.38
C HIS A 89 -3.59 5.33 -4.38
N TYR A 90 -3.72 4.55 -5.45
CA TYR A 90 -2.97 3.30 -5.63
C TYR A 90 -1.46 3.50 -5.50
N TYR A 91 -0.89 4.46 -6.23
CA TYR A 91 0.55 4.77 -6.17
C TYR A 91 0.99 5.21 -4.78
N PHE A 92 0.13 5.93 -4.05
CA PHE A 92 0.41 6.32 -2.68
C PHE A 92 0.53 5.11 -1.74
N LEU A 93 -0.38 4.13 -1.85
CA LEU A 93 -0.31 2.89 -1.08
C LEU A 93 0.94 2.09 -1.43
N GLU A 94 1.25 1.96 -2.71
CA GLU A 94 2.42 1.22 -3.17
C GLU A 94 3.73 1.79 -2.63
N ASN A 95 3.93 3.11 -2.74
CA ASN A 95 5.10 3.79 -2.20
C ASN A 95 5.24 3.60 -0.68
N THR A 96 4.10 3.55 0.02
CA THR A 96 4.08 3.37 1.47
C THR A 96 4.54 1.96 1.85
N VAL A 97 4.05 0.92 1.16
CA VAL A 97 4.48 -0.46 1.43
C VAL A 97 5.94 -0.68 1.02
N GLN A 98 6.41 -0.04 -0.06
CA GLN A 98 7.84 -0.10 -0.43
C GLN A 98 8.75 0.43 0.69
N LYS A 99 8.36 1.50 1.39
CA LYS A 99 9.08 1.99 2.56
C LYS A 99 9.05 0.98 3.71
N MET A 100 7.91 0.34 3.95
CA MET A 100 7.79 -0.68 4.99
C MET A 100 8.68 -1.91 4.71
N TYR A 101 8.88 -2.31 3.45
CA TYR A 101 9.81 -3.39 3.12
C TYR A 101 11.26 -3.04 3.43
N ARG A 102 11.69 -1.79 3.23
CA ARG A 102 13.06 -1.39 3.62
C ARG A 102 13.27 -1.53 5.13
N VAL A 103 12.30 -1.09 5.92
CA VAL A 103 12.35 -1.27 7.39
C VAL A 103 12.36 -2.76 7.76
N TYR A 104 11.64 -3.60 7.01
CA TYR A 104 11.67 -5.04 7.21
C TYR A 104 13.05 -5.64 6.94
N ASP A 105 13.71 -5.23 5.87
CA ASP A 105 15.06 -5.67 5.53
C ASP A 105 16.08 -5.24 6.62
N ASP A 106 15.95 -4.01 7.14
CA ASP A 106 16.78 -3.51 8.25
C ASP A 106 16.63 -4.37 9.52
N ILE A 107 15.38 -4.75 9.87
CA ILE A 107 15.08 -5.63 11.00
C ILE A 107 15.75 -7.01 10.81
N LEU A 108 15.65 -7.55 9.60
CA LEU A 108 16.19 -8.87 9.25
C LEU A 108 17.73 -8.89 9.27
N GLU A 109 18.38 -7.81 8.81
CA GLU A 109 19.83 -7.65 8.89
C GLU A 109 20.29 -7.58 10.36
N LYS A 110 19.58 -6.82 11.20
CA LYS A 110 19.89 -6.75 12.63
C LYS A 110 19.72 -8.11 13.32
N GLN A 111 18.69 -8.88 12.94
CA GLN A 111 18.46 -10.22 13.47
C GLN A 111 19.61 -11.18 13.12
N LYS A 112 20.12 -11.13 11.89
CA LYS A 112 21.27 -11.94 11.46
C LYS A 112 22.54 -11.59 12.27
N LYS A 113 22.86 -10.31 12.40
CA LYS A 113 24.03 -9.85 13.18
C LYS A 113 23.99 -10.29 14.64
N LEU A 114 22.81 -10.26 15.27
CA LEU A 114 22.65 -10.73 16.65
C LEU A 114 22.86 -12.24 16.78
N LYS A 115 22.38 -13.03 15.82
CA LYS A 115 22.64 -14.49 15.79
C LYS A 115 24.12 -14.81 15.60
N GLU A 116 24.80 -14.12 14.67
CA GLU A 116 26.23 -14.30 14.41
C GLU A 116 27.11 -13.88 15.60
N THR A 117 26.65 -12.96 16.45
CA THR A 117 27.38 -12.54 17.67
C THR A 117 27.13 -13.51 18.85
N SER A 118 26.15 -14.40 18.74
CA SER A 118 25.77 -15.36 19.78
C SER A 118 26.34 -16.77 19.56
N GLU A 119 27.03 -16.99 18.43
CA GLU A 119 27.80 -18.21 18.09
C GLU A 119 29.30 -17.98 18.31
#